data_AF-A0AAD4SPF7-F1
#
_entry.id   AF-A0AAD4SPF7-F1
#
_cell.length_a   1.000
_cell.length_b   1.000
_cell.length_c   1.000
_cell.angle_alpha   90.00
_cell.angle_beta   90.00
_cell.angle_gamma   90.00
#
_symmetry.space_group_name_H-M   'P 1'
#
loop_
_entity.id
_entity.type
_entity.pdbx_description
1 polymer ?
#
loop_
_entity_poly.entity_id
_entity_poly.type
_entity_poly.pdbx_seq_one_letter_code
_entity_poly.pdbx_strand_id
1 'polypeptide(L)'
;MDVFLIQIILLMASALNMSTLAFDGGVDSSYNELHSRQLSIAMITKMIHMAVLAGDVLLARAYVDLASLGNSEVVALISRSVQHLVTGETMQMTAASEQRCSMEYYMKKTYNKTAALISNSCQAVSINSRGFDVSV
;
A
#
# COMPACT_ATOMS: atom_id res chain seq x y z
N MET A 1 -7.34 7.91 15.87
CA MET A 1 -8.32 6.81 15.84
C MET A 1 -8.38 6.24 14.42
N ASP A 2 -7.24 6.01 13.78
CA ASP A 2 -6.39 4.81 13.94
C ASP A 2 -6.97 3.57 13.22
N VAL A 3 -7.60 3.75 12.04
CA VAL A 3 -8.06 2.66 11.15
C VAL A 3 -6.96 1.60 10.93
N PHE A 4 -5.69 2.02 10.82
CA PHE A 4 -4.55 1.09 10.70
C PHE A 4 -4.25 0.33 12.00
N LEU A 5 -4.37 0.96 13.18
CA LEU A 5 -4.13 0.31 14.47
C LEU A 5 -5.27 -0.67 14.83
N ILE A 6 -6.51 -0.33 14.49
CA ILE A 6 -7.68 -1.21 14.61
C ILE A 6 -7.56 -2.42 13.68
N GLN A 7 -7.08 -2.23 12.45
CA GLN A 7 -6.91 -3.32 11.48
C GLN A 7 -5.79 -4.30 11.91
N ILE A 8 -4.69 -3.78 12.47
CA ILE A 8 -3.55 -4.58 12.94
C ILE A 8 -3.91 -5.36 14.22
N ILE A 9 -4.66 -4.76 15.16
CA ILE A 9 -5.10 -5.44 16.39
C ILE A 9 -6.13 -6.54 16.09
N LEU A 10 -7.10 -6.32 15.19
CA LEU A 10 -8.11 -7.32 14.80
C LEU A 10 -7.50 -8.52 14.05
N LEU A 11 -6.40 -8.28 13.31
CA LEU A 11 -5.71 -9.32 12.57
C LEU A 11 -4.73 -10.13 13.45
N MET A 12 -4.06 -9.49 14.42
CA MET A 12 -3.27 -10.20 15.44
C MET A 12 -4.15 -11.05 16.36
N ALA A 13 -5.35 -10.58 16.73
CA ALA A 13 -6.33 -11.37 17.51
C ALA A 13 -6.85 -12.60 16.74
N SER A 14 -7.12 -12.47 15.44
CA SER A 14 -7.59 -13.58 14.60
C SER A 14 -6.52 -14.66 14.38
N ALA A 15 -5.24 -14.28 14.28
CA ALA A 15 -4.13 -15.21 14.10
C ALA A 15 -3.78 -16.01 15.37
N LEU A 16 -3.89 -15.39 16.56
CA LEU A 16 -3.65 -16.04 17.86
C LEU A 16 -4.80 -16.96 18.31
N ASN A 17 -6.07 -16.60 18.05
CA ASN A 17 -7.22 -17.48 18.32
C ASN A 17 -7.18 -18.77 17.47
N MET A 18 -6.59 -18.69 16.28
CA MET A 18 -6.50 -19.81 15.34
C MET A 18 -5.41 -20.83 15.68
N SER A 19 -4.34 -20.40 16.35
CA SER A 19 -3.18 -21.22 16.69
C SER A 19 -3.27 -21.83 18.09
N THR A 20 -4.04 -21.23 19.00
CA THR A 20 -4.18 -21.72 20.39
C THR A 20 -5.18 -22.88 20.54
N LEU A 21 -6.19 -22.98 19.68
CA LEU A 21 -7.13 -24.14 19.67
C LEU A 21 -6.53 -25.43 19.09
N ALA A 22 -5.36 -25.36 18.46
CA ALA A 22 -4.74 -26.52 17.79
C ALA A 22 -3.75 -27.30 18.66
N PHE A 23 -3.57 -26.94 19.94
CA PHE A 23 -2.55 -27.56 20.80
C PHE A 23 -3.06 -28.19 22.10
N ASP A 24 -4.34 -28.57 22.23
CA ASP A 24 -4.70 -29.47 23.33
C ASP A 24 -5.69 -30.55 22.91
N GLY A 25 -5.12 -31.74 22.61
CA GLY A 25 -5.78 -33.02 22.78
C GLY A 25 -6.55 -33.59 21.58
N GLY A 26 -6.01 -34.68 21.00
CA GLY A 26 -6.82 -35.70 20.33
C GLY A 26 -6.53 -35.89 18.85
N VAL A 27 -5.93 -37.04 18.52
CA VAL A 27 -5.67 -37.53 17.17
C VAL A 27 -6.99 -37.92 16.51
N ASP A 28 -7.49 -37.10 15.57
CA ASP A 28 -8.61 -37.46 14.70
C ASP A 28 -8.34 -37.02 13.24
N SER A 29 -8.51 -37.94 12.29
CA SER A 29 -8.15 -37.78 10.86
C SER A 29 -8.89 -36.64 10.14
N SER A 30 -10.01 -36.15 10.68
CA SER A 30 -10.82 -35.06 10.11
C SER A 30 -10.26 -33.66 10.41
N TYR A 31 -9.41 -33.52 11.44
CA TYR A 31 -8.77 -32.24 11.81
C TYR A 31 -7.60 -31.87 10.90
N ASN A 32 -6.92 -32.85 10.30
CA ASN A 32 -5.76 -32.59 9.45
C ASN A 32 -6.12 -31.77 8.19
N GLU A 33 -7.31 -31.98 7.63
CA GLU A 33 -7.76 -31.22 6.45
C GLU A 33 -8.18 -29.79 6.82
N LEU A 34 -8.94 -29.61 7.91
CA LEU A 34 -9.31 -28.28 8.41
C LEU A 34 -8.07 -27.50 8.88
N HIS A 35 -7.14 -28.16 9.58
CA HIS A 35 -5.88 -27.58 10.03
C HIS A 35 -4.99 -27.18 8.84
N SER A 36 -4.90 -28.02 7.80
CA SER A 36 -4.19 -27.66 6.56
C SER A 36 -4.82 -26.44 5.87
N ARG A 37 -6.15 -26.36 5.83
CA ARG A 37 -6.88 -25.17 5.32
C ARG A 37 -6.66 -23.95 6.20
N GLN A 38 -6.63 -24.12 7.52
CA GLN A 38 -6.38 -23.07 8.50
C GLN A 38 -4.96 -22.50 8.37
N LEU A 39 -3.96 -23.36 8.22
CA LEU A 39 -2.57 -22.98 8.00
C LEU A 39 -2.40 -22.26 6.67
N SER A 40 -3.06 -22.72 5.61
CA SER A 40 -3.06 -22.04 4.31
C SER A 40 -3.64 -20.63 4.42
N ILE A 41 -4.79 -20.47 5.08
CA ILE A 41 -5.41 -19.16 5.33
C ILE A 41 -4.48 -18.27 6.18
N ALA A 42 -3.92 -18.79 7.27
CA ALA A 42 -3.00 -18.05 8.14
C ALA A 42 -1.72 -17.62 7.40
N MET A 43 -1.20 -18.46 6.50
CA MET A 43 -0.02 -18.17 5.70
C MET A 43 -0.30 -17.08 4.67
N ILE A 44 -1.46 -17.12 4.00
CA ILE A 44 -1.91 -16.05 3.09
C ILE A 44 -2.05 -14.72 3.83
N THR A 45 -2.72 -14.72 4.98
CA THR A 45 -2.90 -13.50 5.79
C THR A 45 -1.57 -12.94 6.28
N LYS A 46 -0.64 -13.81 6.69
CA LYS A 46 0.72 -13.42 7.07
C LYS A 46 1.49 -12.82 5.89
N MET A 47 1.37 -13.38 4.69
CA MET A 47 2.00 -12.82 3.50
C MET A 47 1.46 -11.43 3.14
N ILE A 48 0.13 -11.24 3.21
CA ILE A 48 -0.49 -9.93 2.96
C ILE A 48 0.06 -8.89 3.96
N HIS A 49 0.17 -9.25 5.23
CA HIS A 49 0.71 -8.36 6.25
C HIS A 49 2.17 -7.98 6.01
N MET A 50 3.01 -8.96 5.65
CA MET A 50 4.40 -8.72 5.33
C MET A 50 4.54 -7.81 4.10
N ALA A 51 3.67 -7.96 3.10
CA ALA A 51 3.67 -7.11 1.90
C ALA A 51 3.30 -5.65 2.22
N VAL A 52 2.27 -5.42 3.04
CA VAL A 52 1.88 -4.08 3.48
C VAL A 52 3.01 -3.42 4.27
N LEU A 53 3.57 -4.13 5.25
CA LEU A 53 4.66 -3.61 6.07
C LEU A 53 5.91 -3.30 5.24
N ALA A 54 6.25 -4.16 4.27
CA ALA A 54 7.37 -3.91 3.36
C ALA A 54 7.15 -2.64 2.52
N GLY A 55 5.91 -2.39 2.08
CA GLY A 55 5.53 -1.17 1.38
C GLY A 55 5.71 0.08 2.26
N ASP A 56 5.22 0.04 3.50
CA ASP A 56 5.32 1.17 4.44
C ASP A 56 6.79 1.50 4.77
N VAL A 57 7.62 0.47 4.99
CA VAL A 57 9.06 0.65 5.26
C VAL A 57 9.78 1.25 4.04
N LEU A 58 9.46 0.78 2.83
CA LEU A 58 10.08 1.31 1.61
C LEU A 58 9.67 2.76 1.36
N LEU A 59 8.40 3.09 1.57
CA LEU A 59 7.89 4.45 1.43
C LEU A 59 8.51 5.39 2.48
N ALA A 60 8.57 4.97 3.74
CA ALA A 60 9.21 5.74 4.80
C ALA A 60 10.69 6.02 4.48
N ARG A 61 11.43 5.02 4.02
CA ARG A 61 12.84 5.18 3.62
C ARG A 61 12.98 6.16 2.46
N ALA A 62 12.13 6.04 1.43
CA ALA A 62 12.14 6.96 0.31
C ALA A 62 11.91 8.41 0.77
N TYR A 63 11.01 8.65 1.72
CA TYR A 63 10.78 9.98 2.28
C TYR A 63 11.94 10.52 3.12
N VAL A 64 12.64 9.65 3.87
CA VAL A 64 13.85 10.05 4.61
C VAL A 64 14.94 10.48 3.64
N ASP A 65 15.16 9.70 2.58
CA ASP A 65 16.11 10.04 1.53
C ASP A 65 15.69 11.35 0.85
N LEU A 66 14.40 11.54 0.56
CA LEU A 66 13.87 12.76 -0.04
C LEU A 66 14.02 13.99 0.86
N ALA A 67 13.83 13.83 2.17
CA ALA A 67 14.00 14.90 3.15
C ALA A 67 15.48 15.31 3.26
N SER A 68 16.42 14.39 3.04
CA SER A 68 17.85 14.69 3.03
C SER A 68 18.28 15.61 1.88
N LEU A 69 17.50 15.68 0.79
CA LEU A 69 17.72 16.66 -0.29
C LEU A 69 17.38 18.09 0.14
N GLY A 70 16.68 18.30 1.27
CA GLY A 70 16.40 19.63 1.82
C GLY A 70 15.38 20.47 1.03
N ASN A 71 14.77 19.93 -0.03
CA ASN A 71 13.79 20.62 -0.86
C ASN A 71 12.36 20.17 -0.53
N SER A 72 11.63 20.99 0.23
CA SER A 72 10.25 20.72 0.64
C SER A 72 9.26 20.65 -0.53
N GLU A 73 9.56 21.33 -1.64
CA GLU A 73 8.71 21.33 -2.85
C GLU A 73 8.74 19.96 -3.54
N VAL A 74 9.92 19.33 -3.62
CA VAL A 74 10.08 17.97 -4.15
C VAL A 74 9.35 16.95 -3.27
N VAL A 75 9.44 17.09 -1.94
CA VAL A 75 8.72 16.23 -0.99
C VAL A 75 7.20 16.35 -1.15
N ALA A 76 6.70 17.57 -1.36
CA ALA A 76 5.28 17.81 -1.61
C ALA A 76 4.81 17.17 -2.93
N LEU A 77 5.62 17.23 -3.99
CA LEU A 77 5.30 16.60 -5.29
C LEU A 77 5.22 15.08 -5.21
N ILE A 78 6.18 14.43 -4.55
CA ILE A 78 6.14 12.97 -4.35
C ILE A 78 4.93 12.57 -3.50
N SER A 79 4.63 13.33 -2.43
CA SER A 79 3.44 13.10 -1.61
C SER A 79 2.15 13.22 -2.41
N ARG A 80 2.08 14.18 -3.32
CA ARG A 80 0.95 14.33 -4.23
C ARG A 80 0.85 13.15 -5.20
N SER A 81 1.96 12.65 -5.74
CA SER A 81 1.99 11.44 -6.59
C SER A 81 1.45 10.21 -5.86
N VAL A 82 1.87 10.00 -4.60
CA VAL A 82 1.38 8.90 -3.77
C VAL A 82 -0.13 9.04 -3.52
N GLN A 83 -0.61 10.26 -3.24
CA GLN A 83 -2.05 10.52 -3.10
C GLN A 83 -2.83 10.19 -4.38
N HIS A 84 -2.30 10.56 -5.56
CA HIS A 84 -2.92 10.21 -6.84
C HIS A 84 -2.95 8.69 -7.07
N LEU A 85 -1.88 7.98 -6.75
CA LEU A 85 -1.82 6.51 -6.82
C LEU A 85 -2.89 5.86 -5.93
N VAL A 86 -2.95 6.23 -4.65
CA VAL A 86 -3.96 5.72 -3.71
C VAL A 86 -5.37 6.05 -4.18
N THR A 87 -5.58 7.24 -4.73
CA THR A 87 -6.87 7.64 -5.32
C THR A 87 -7.21 6.75 -6.53
N GLY A 88 -6.25 6.45 -7.40
CA GLY A 88 -6.43 5.58 -8.57
C GLY A 88 -6.78 4.13 -8.19
N GLU A 89 -6.12 3.59 -7.16
CA GLU A 89 -6.45 2.26 -6.62
C GLU A 89 -7.82 2.25 -5.92
N THR A 90 -8.12 3.29 -5.14
CA THR A 90 -9.43 3.44 -4.48
C THR A 90 -10.54 3.54 -5.52
N MET A 91 -10.35 4.33 -6.58
CA MET A 91 -11.27 4.41 -7.70
C MET A 91 -11.55 3.02 -8.27
N GLN A 92 -10.52 2.20 -8.50
CA GLN A 92 -10.70 0.83 -9.01
C GLN A 92 -11.52 -0.06 -8.08
N MET A 93 -11.31 0.08 -6.76
CA MET A 93 -11.98 -0.69 -5.71
C MET A 93 -13.44 -0.28 -5.53
N THR A 94 -13.76 1.01 -5.66
CA THR A 94 -15.11 1.57 -5.47
C THR A 94 -15.93 1.69 -6.75
N ALA A 95 -15.33 1.46 -7.93
CA ALA A 95 -16.02 1.61 -9.21
C ALA A 95 -17.20 0.64 -9.35
N ALA A 96 -18.38 1.17 -9.66
CA ALA A 96 -19.50 0.38 -10.13
C ALA A 96 -19.24 -0.13 -11.57
N SER A 97 -19.85 -1.26 -11.93
CA SER A 97 -19.72 -1.89 -13.26
C SER A 97 -19.96 -0.90 -14.41
N GLU A 98 -21.01 -0.08 -14.29
CA GLU A 98 -21.41 0.90 -15.31
C GLU A 98 -20.41 2.05 -15.46
N GLN A 99 -19.81 2.52 -14.35
CA GLN A 99 -18.80 3.58 -14.37
C GLN A 99 -17.48 3.12 -15.01
N ARG A 100 -17.16 1.82 -14.96
CA ARG A 100 -15.97 1.26 -15.62
C ARG A 100 -16.05 1.32 -17.15
N CYS A 101 -17.26 1.42 -17.73
CA CYS A 101 -17.46 1.56 -19.18
C CYS A 101 -17.34 3.00 -19.67
N SER A 102 -17.32 4.00 -18.79
CA SER A 102 -17.16 5.40 -19.19
C SER A 102 -15.71 5.72 -19.53
N MET A 103 -15.49 6.28 -20.72
CA MET A 103 -14.16 6.69 -21.20
C MET A 103 -13.52 7.74 -20.29
N GLU A 104 -14.32 8.66 -19.75
CA GLU A 104 -13.84 9.71 -18.84
C GLU A 104 -13.26 9.11 -17.56
N TYR A 105 -13.96 8.13 -16.98
CA TYR A 105 -13.52 7.42 -15.79
C TYR A 105 -12.23 6.64 -16.06
N TYR A 106 -12.13 5.96 -17.21
CA TYR A 106 -10.93 5.26 -17.63
C TYR A 106 -9.73 6.20 -17.78
N MET A 107 -9.91 7.36 -18.42
CA MET A 107 -8.86 8.37 -18.54
C MET A 107 -8.42 8.92 -17.19
N LYS A 108 -9.38 9.24 -16.30
CA LYS A 108 -9.10 9.75 -14.95
C LYS A 108 -8.32 8.72 -14.12
N LYS A 109 -8.72 7.44 -14.19
CA LYS A 109 -8.02 6.33 -13.55
C LYS A 109 -6.59 6.20 -14.07
N THR A 110 -6.41 6.19 -15.39
CA THR A 110 -5.10 6.07 -16.03
C THR A 110 -4.18 7.25 -15.66
N TYR A 111 -4.75 8.46 -15.57
CA TYR A 111 -4.01 9.64 -15.14
C TYR A 111 -3.52 9.49 -13.70
N ASN A 112 -4.42 9.18 -12.76
CA ASN A 112 -4.07 9.06 -11.35
C ASN A 112 -3.09 7.92 -11.07
N LYS A 113 -3.20 6.81 -11.81
CA LYS A 113 -2.38 5.62 -11.59
C LYS A 113 -0.97 5.72 -12.19
N THR A 114 -0.83 6.38 -13.34
CA THR A 114 0.44 6.38 -14.08
C THR A 114 0.90 7.78 -14.46
N ALA A 115 0.04 8.57 -15.11
CA ALA A 115 0.48 9.84 -15.69
C ALA A 115 0.88 10.88 -14.63
N ALA A 116 0.16 10.93 -13.51
CA ALA A 116 0.44 11.84 -12.39
C ALA A 116 1.83 11.60 -11.79
N LEU A 117 2.25 10.34 -11.68
CA LEU A 117 3.60 10.00 -11.22
C LEU A 117 4.66 10.53 -12.19
N ILE A 118 4.48 10.30 -13.49
CA ILE A 118 5.42 10.75 -14.52
C ILE A 118 5.50 12.28 -14.54
N SER A 119 4.38 12.99 -14.56
CA SER A 119 4.36 14.45 -14.61
C SER A 119 5.01 15.08 -13.38
N ASN A 120 4.69 14.57 -12.19
CA ASN A 120 5.25 15.09 -10.95
C ASN A 120 6.74 14.74 -10.82
N SER A 121 7.19 13.61 -11.36
CA SER A 121 8.61 13.24 -11.38
C SER A 121 9.40 14.19 -12.28
N CYS A 122 8.91 14.48 -13.49
CA CYS A 122 9.52 15.48 -14.37
C CYS A 122 9.58 16.87 -13.72
N GLN A 123 8.49 17.27 -13.05
CA GLN A 123 8.43 18.54 -12.33
C GLN A 123 9.44 18.59 -11.18
N ALA A 124 9.54 17.52 -10.38
CA ALA A 124 10.49 17.41 -9.28
C ALA A 124 11.94 17.53 -9.76
N VAL A 125 12.30 16.86 -10.88
CA VAL A 125 13.63 16.98 -11.49
C VAL A 125 13.88 18.43 -11.89
N SER A 126 12.95 19.08 -12.58
CA SER A 126 13.13 20.48 -13.01
C SER A 126 13.32 21.47 -11.86
N ILE A 127 12.62 21.26 -10.74
CA ILE A 127 12.75 22.09 -9.53
C ILE A 127 14.11 21.85 -8.88
N ASN A 128 14.55 20.59 -8.83
CA ASN A 128 15.87 20.25 -8.31
C ASN A 128 17.00 20.83 -9.17
N SER A 129 16.84 20.85 -10.50
CA SER A 129 17.82 21.45 -11.43
C SER A 129 17.98 22.96 -11.25
N ARG A 130 16.89 23.66 -10.90
CA ARG A 130 16.92 25.13 -10.68
C ARG A 130 17.73 25.54 -9.46
N GLY A 131 17.97 24.64 -8.50
CA GLY A 131 18.85 24.88 -7.36
C GLY A 131 20.35 24.85 -7.73
N PHE A 132 20.71 24.36 -8.92
CA PHE A 132 22.10 24.26 -9.38
C PHE A 132 22.59 25.52 -10.14
N ASP A 133 21.72 26.50 -10.38
CA ASP A 133 21.96 27.66 -11.25
C ASP A 133 22.31 28.95 -10.48
N VAL A 134 22.81 28.85 -9.24
CA VAL A 134 23.27 30.01 -8.43
C VAL A 134 24.77 29.98 -8.09
N SER A 135 25.56 29.29 -8.91
CA SER A 135 27.02 29.33 -8.81
C SER A 135 27.67 29.30 -10.18
N VAL A 136 27.46 30.36 -10.97
CA VAL A 136 28.36 30.80 -12.05
C VAL A 136 28.28 32.31 -12.20
#